data_AF-A0A535MPA7-F1
#
_entry.id   AF-A0A535MPA7-F1
#
_cell.length_a   1.000
_cell.length_b   1.000
_cell.length_c   1.000
_cell.angle_alpha   90.00
_cell.angle_beta   90.00
_cell.angle_gamma   90.00
#
_symmetry.space_group_name_H-M   'P 1'
#
loop_
_entity.id
_entity.type
_entity.pdbx_description
1 polymer ?
#
loop_
_entity_poly.entity_id
_entity_poly.type
_entity_poly.pdbx_seq_one_letter_code
_entity_poly.pdbx_strand_id
1 'polypeptide(L)'
;MRRALAVLAGAAVLAGTGLVALPSARAARADESCNATYYDQGTRTASGEPFDPNAMTAAHRTLPFGTVVQVTDTDNGKVVAVRINDRGPFAPDRCIDLTRAAFERLAPASRGVIPVLLSIASPVPPARDAARDLAARILAEGRITLATGHLDPRGDDPPDGASAHDNVADTAQGRPARRSSYGSGEGGTVALSPAMLRGLLDRATAFTFGVSEIAGGSHSGHNRHALGLAFDVDSLDGQPVLRLGGDAERRFMDGCRADGATEVRYEGLHIHCGWS
;
A
#
# COMPACT_ATOMS: atom_id res chain seq x y z
N MET A 1 -37.47 28.51 74.15
CA MET A 1 -37.42 27.07 73.82
C MET A 1 -38.22 26.90 72.53
N ARG A 2 -37.81 26.31 71.40
CA ARG A 2 -36.59 25.68 70.86
C ARG A 2 -36.68 25.86 69.32
N ARG A 3 -35.54 25.93 68.65
CA ARG A 3 -35.38 26.01 67.18
C ARG A 3 -35.81 24.70 66.48
N ALA A 4 -36.29 24.78 65.24
CA ALA A 4 -36.33 23.67 64.27
C ALA A 4 -35.95 24.23 62.89
N LEU A 5 -34.69 24.17 62.44
CA LEU A 5 -33.96 23.08 61.77
C LEU A 5 -34.60 22.60 60.45
N ALA A 6 -34.04 23.12 59.36
CA ALA A 6 -34.20 22.67 57.98
C ALA A 6 -33.48 21.34 57.73
N VAL A 7 -34.02 20.51 56.85
CA VAL A 7 -33.31 19.37 56.26
C VAL A 7 -33.45 19.46 54.74
N LEU A 8 -32.33 19.75 54.08
CA LEU A 8 -32.12 19.63 52.64
C LEU A 8 -31.83 18.16 52.31
N ALA A 9 -32.61 17.55 51.43
CA ALA A 9 -32.30 16.26 50.84
C ALA A 9 -31.46 16.47 49.57
N GLY A 10 -30.15 16.21 49.66
CA GLY A 10 -29.24 16.15 48.51
C GLY A 10 -29.28 14.77 47.87
N ALA A 11 -29.54 14.70 46.56
CA ALA A 11 -29.39 13.49 45.77
C ALA A 11 -27.92 13.31 45.38
N ALA A 12 -27.28 12.24 45.85
CA ALA A 12 -25.94 11.85 45.43
C ALA A 12 -26.02 11.04 44.12
N VAL A 13 -25.49 11.61 43.03
CA VAL A 13 -25.27 10.88 41.78
C VAL A 13 -23.92 10.17 41.88
N LEU A 14 -23.96 8.84 42.01
CA LEU A 14 -22.77 7.98 41.92
C LEU A 14 -22.37 7.85 40.45
N ALA A 15 -21.40 8.65 40.01
CA ALA A 15 -20.71 8.44 38.74
C ALA A 15 -19.74 7.25 38.88
N GLY A 16 -20.22 6.05 38.53
CA GLY A 16 -19.36 4.87 38.40
C GLY A 16 -18.48 5.01 37.16
N THR A 17 -17.21 5.38 37.34
CA THR A 17 -16.19 5.29 36.29
C THR A 17 -15.84 3.83 36.06
N GLY A 18 -16.63 3.16 35.21
CA GLY A 18 -16.28 1.85 34.67
C GLY A 18 -15.08 2.00 33.75
N LEU A 19 -13.88 1.63 34.21
CA LEU A 19 -12.73 1.45 33.36
C LEU A 19 -12.99 0.22 32.48
N VAL A 20 -13.50 0.43 31.27
CA VAL A 20 -13.63 -0.63 30.28
C VAL A 20 -12.22 -0.95 29.78
N ALA A 21 -11.63 -2.02 30.32
CA ALA A 21 -10.45 -2.61 29.73
C ALA A 21 -10.84 -3.15 28.34
N LEU A 22 -10.43 -2.45 27.28
CA LEU A 22 -10.59 -2.94 25.92
C LEU A 22 -9.72 -4.20 25.77
N PRO A 23 -10.29 -5.33 25.31
CA PRO A 23 -9.46 -6.49 25.00
C PRO A 23 -8.48 -6.07 23.90
N SER A 24 -7.19 -6.18 24.21
CA SER A 24 -6.12 -5.97 23.23
C SER A 24 -6.31 -7.00 22.11
N ALA A 25 -6.79 -6.55 20.96
CA ALA A 25 -6.97 -7.37 19.77
C ALA A 25 -5.61 -7.73 19.16
N ARG A 26 -4.82 -8.56 19.85
CA ARG A 26 -3.83 -9.39 19.19
C ARG A 26 -4.58 -10.64 18.76
N ALA A 27 -5.28 -10.55 17.64
CA ALA A 27 -5.78 -11.73 16.96
C ALA A 27 -4.57 -12.65 16.72
N ALA A 28 -4.45 -13.71 17.52
CA ALA A 28 -3.51 -14.79 17.25
C ALA A 28 -3.94 -15.39 15.91
N ARG A 29 -3.27 -14.97 14.84
CA ARG A 29 -3.45 -15.57 13.51
C ARG A 29 -2.68 -16.88 13.53
N ALA A 30 -3.31 -17.93 13.01
CA ALA A 30 -2.86 -19.30 13.14
C ALA A 30 -1.40 -19.46 12.68
N ASP A 31 -0.59 -20.04 13.56
CA ASP A 31 0.76 -20.44 13.21
C ASP A 31 0.71 -21.62 12.22
N GLU A 32 1.59 -21.62 11.22
CA GLU A 32 1.72 -22.71 10.25
C GLU A 32 2.96 -23.55 10.56
N SER A 33 2.78 -24.86 10.78
CA SER A 33 3.89 -25.80 10.98
C SER A 33 4.18 -26.57 9.70
N CYS A 34 5.45 -26.60 9.28
CA CYS A 34 5.82 -27.12 7.96
C CYS A 34 7.35 -27.21 7.79
N ASN A 35 7.83 -27.69 6.64
CA ASN A 35 9.26 -27.61 6.30
C ASN A 35 9.60 -26.31 5.56
N ALA A 36 10.75 -25.74 5.89
CA ALA A 36 11.39 -24.66 5.15
C ALA A 36 12.59 -25.19 4.34
N THR A 37 12.81 -24.62 3.16
CA THR A 37 14.08 -24.76 2.42
C THR A 37 14.66 -23.41 2.07
N TYR A 38 15.71 -23.38 1.24
CA TYR A 38 16.28 -22.15 0.74
C TYR A 38 16.55 -22.19 -0.77
N TYR A 39 16.68 -21.01 -1.36
CA TYR A 39 17.12 -20.81 -2.73
C TYR A 39 18.17 -19.71 -2.80
N ASP A 40 19.12 -19.88 -3.71
CA ASP A 40 20.24 -18.95 -3.93
C ASP A 40 20.43 -18.56 -5.40
N GLN A 41 19.51 -19.01 -6.27
CA GLN A 41 19.49 -18.72 -7.69
C GLN A 41 18.19 -18.03 -8.09
N GLY A 42 18.32 -17.03 -8.96
CA GLY A 42 17.21 -16.26 -9.49
C GLY A 42 17.69 -14.94 -10.06
N THR A 43 16.88 -14.33 -10.91
CA THR A 43 17.13 -12.97 -11.42
C THR A 43 16.05 -12.00 -10.96
N ARG A 44 14.80 -12.47 -10.85
CA ARG A 44 13.63 -11.69 -10.45
C ARG A 44 12.67 -12.57 -9.66
N THR A 45 12.00 -11.97 -8.69
CA THR A 45 10.97 -12.63 -7.87
C THR A 45 9.58 -12.43 -8.47
N ALA A 46 8.59 -13.19 -8.00
CA ALA A 46 7.20 -13.02 -8.41
C ALA A 46 6.57 -11.68 -7.99
N SER A 47 7.18 -10.94 -7.06
CA SER A 47 6.80 -9.54 -6.76
C SER A 47 7.31 -8.53 -7.79
N GLY A 48 8.22 -8.92 -8.69
CA GLY A 48 8.88 -8.04 -9.65
C GLY A 48 10.21 -7.47 -9.17
N GLU A 49 10.52 -7.57 -7.88
CA GLU A 49 11.81 -7.16 -7.29
C GLU A 49 12.97 -8.02 -7.83
N PRO A 50 14.17 -7.45 -8.06
CA PRO A 50 15.38 -8.22 -8.32
C PRO A 50 15.65 -9.23 -7.20
N PHE A 51 16.09 -10.43 -7.56
CA PHE A 51 16.46 -11.42 -6.57
C PHE A 51 17.81 -11.06 -5.90
N ASP A 52 17.86 -11.10 -4.56
CA ASP A 52 19.08 -10.97 -3.76
C ASP A 52 19.18 -12.11 -2.75
N PRO A 53 20.15 -13.04 -2.88
CA PRO A 53 20.31 -14.15 -1.94
C PRO A 53 20.72 -13.71 -0.52
N ASN A 54 21.14 -12.45 -0.33
CA ASN A 54 21.53 -11.88 0.95
C ASN A 54 20.38 -11.16 1.69
N ALA A 55 19.25 -10.93 1.02
CA ALA A 55 18.11 -10.23 1.60
C ALA A 55 17.37 -11.09 2.63
N MET A 56 16.67 -10.47 3.59
CA MET A 56 15.78 -11.17 4.54
C MET A 56 14.38 -11.35 3.94
N THR A 57 14.28 -12.16 2.88
CA THR A 57 13.04 -12.38 2.12
C THR A 57 12.75 -13.88 1.94
N ALA A 58 11.54 -14.19 1.48
CA ALA A 58 11.10 -15.56 1.26
C ALA A 58 10.00 -15.69 0.19
N ALA A 59 9.90 -16.89 -0.38
CA ALA A 59 8.79 -17.34 -1.19
C ALA A 59 7.72 -18.01 -0.33
N HIS A 60 6.46 -17.64 -0.55
CA HIS A 60 5.32 -18.32 0.07
C HIS A 60 4.15 -18.40 -0.93
N ARG A 61 3.34 -19.48 -0.86
CA ARG A 61 2.28 -19.76 -1.83
C ARG A 61 1.20 -18.68 -1.90
N THR A 62 0.66 -18.33 -0.73
CA THR A 62 -0.58 -17.55 -0.63
C THR A 62 -0.45 -16.25 0.14
N LEU A 63 0.50 -16.13 1.08
CA LEU A 63 0.72 -14.89 1.81
C LEU A 63 0.95 -13.70 0.85
N PRO A 64 0.28 -12.56 1.11
CA PRO A 64 0.47 -11.36 0.31
C PRO A 64 1.95 -10.94 0.29
N PHE A 65 2.41 -10.42 -0.85
CA PHE A 65 3.73 -9.81 -0.91
C PHE A 65 3.82 -8.65 0.11
N GLY A 66 4.99 -8.50 0.72
CA GLY A 66 5.24 -7.56 1.81
C GLY A 66 4.90 -8.10 3.20
N THR A 67 4.19 -9.22 3.33
CA THR A 67 3.89 -9.83 4.65
C THR A 67 5.19 -10.14 5.37
N VAL A 68 5.32 -9.73 6.63
CA VAL A 68 6.46 -10.10 7.47
C VAL A 68 6.09 -11.32 8.31
N VAL A 69 6.87 -12.38 8.15
CA VAL A 69 6.71 -13.66 8.84
C VAL A 69 7.88 -13.87 9.77
N GLN A 70 7.61 -14.24 11.02
CA GLN A 70 8.60 -14.82 11.91
C GLN A 70 8.66 -16.32 11.63
N VAL A 71 9.86 -16.79 11.28
CA VAL A 71 10.16 -18.18 10.99
C VAL A 71 10.99 -18.71 12.15
N THR A 72 10.47 -19.71 12.86
CA THR A 72 11.15 -20.34 14.00
C THR A 72 11.59 -21.74 13.60
N ASP A 73 12.88 -22.06 13.67
CA ASP A 73 13.37 -23.43 13.55
C ASP A 73 12.96 -24.20 14.82
N THR A 74 12.13 -25.23 14.66
CA THR A 74 11.57 -25.96 15.81
C THR A 74 12.56 -26.94 16.44
N ASP A 75 13.68 -27.24 15.77
CA ASP A 75 14.72 -28.11 16.33
C ASP A 75 15.62 -27.36 17.33
N ASN A 76 15.87 -26.06 17.11
CA ASN A 76 16.84 -25.30 17.90
C ASN A 76 16.29 -23.98 18.48
N GLY A 77 15.07 -23.58 18.14
CA GLY A 77 14.38 -22.39 18.66
C GLY A 77 14.88 -21.06 18.08
N LYS A 78 15.78 -21.05 17.09
CA LYS A 78 16.21 -19.80 16.44
C LYS A 78 15.09 -19.21 15.60
N VAL A 79 15.08 -17.89 15.51
CA VAL A 79 14.04 -17.12 14.83
C VAL A 79 14.65 -16.15 13.84
N VAL A 80 14.03 -16.01 12.67
CA VAL A 80 14.33 -14.96 11.70
C VAL A 80 13.02 -14.32 11.23
N ALA A 81 13.04 -13.00 11.01
CA ALA A 81 11.92 -12.30 10.38
C ALA A 81 12.23 -12.10 8.88
N VAL A 82 11.31 -12.48 8.02
CA VAL A 82 11.45 -12.36 6.57
C VAL A 82 10.22 -11.70 5.94
N ARG A 83 10.43 -10.97 4.85
CA ARG A 83 9.35 -10.39 4.04
C ARG A 83 9.04 -11.31 2.86
N ILE A 84 7.77 -11.62 2.64
CA ILE A 84 7.33 -12.39 1.48
C ILE A 84 7.45 -11.52 0.22
N ASN A 85 8.24 -11.94 -0.77
CA ASN A 85 8.35 -11.24 -2.06
C ASN A 85 8.36 -12.19 -3.26
N ASP A 86 8.17 -13.49 -3.02
CA ASP A 86 8.19 -14.49 -4.08
C ASP A 86 7.11 -15.58 -3.90
N ARG A 87 6.97 -16.47 -4.89
CA ARG A 87 5.96 -17.54 -4.91
C ARG A 87 6.59 -18.93 -4.98
N GLY A 88 5.91 -19.87 -4.31
CA GLY A 88 6.43 -21.20 -4.01
C GLY A 88 6.46 -21.40 -2.50
N PRO A 89 7.06 -22.48 -1.98
CA PRO A 89 7.42 -23.71 -2.69
C PRO A 89 6.19 -24.39 -3.32
N PHE A 90 6.39 -25.12 -4.43
CA PHE A 90 5.33 -25.93 -5.04
C PHE A 90 5.32 -27.40 -4.58
N ALA A 91 6.36 -27.84 -3.88
CA ALA A 91 6.40 -29.18 -3.27
C ALA A 91 5.50 -29.23 -2.02
N PRO A 92 4.61 -30.23 -1.89
CA PRO A 92 3.52 -30.24 -0.91
C PRO A 92 3.96 -30.29 0.56
N ASP A 93 5.18 -30.76 0.84
CA ASP A 93 5.76 -30.91 2.18
C ASP A 93 6.47 -29.65 2.68
N ARG A 94 6.60 -28.61 1.85
CA ARG A 94 7.23 -27.33 2.18
C ARG A 94 6.21 -26.20 2.23
N CYS A 95 6.40 -25.18 3.05
CA CYS A 95 5.52 -24.01 3.10
C CYS A 95 6.21 -22.70 2.74
N ILE A 96 7.53 -22.64 2.91
CA ILE A 96 8.32 -21.44 2.73
C ILE A 96 9.70 -21.81 2.18
N ASP A 97 10.15 -21.05 1.19
CA ASP A 97 11.53 -21.12 0.71
C ASP A 97 12.19 -19.79 1.07
N LEU A 98 13.25 -19.83 1.87
CA LEU A 98 13.99 -18.66 2.33
C LEU A 98 15.08 -18.28 1.33
N THR A 99 15.51 -17.03 1.32
CA THR A 99 16.84 -16.74 0.75
C THR A 99 17.92 -17.48 1.54
N ARG A 100 19.08 -17.71 0.91
CA ARG A 100 20.24 -18.32 1.57
C ARG A 100 20.60 -17.63 2.88
N ALA A 101 20.72 -16.31 2.90
CA ALA A 101 21.10 -15.59 4.10
C ALA A 101 20.05 -15.68 5.22
N ALA A 102 18.75 -15.74 4.90
CA ALA A 102 17.72 -15.94 5.91
C ALA A 102 17.76 -17.36 6.49
N PHE A 103 17.95 -18.37 5.65
CA PHE A 103 18.09 -19.76 6.11
C PHE A 103 19.32 -19.97 6.99
N GLU A 104 20.48 -19.41 6.60
CA GLU A 104 21.73 -19.53 7.34
C GLU A 104 21.69 -18.89 8.74
N ARG A 105 20.71 -18.01 9.02
CA ARG A 105 20.43 -17.52 10.38
C ARG A 105 19.74 -18.57 11.27
N LEU A 106 19.00 -19.50 10.68
CA LEU A 106 18.32 -20.60 11.37
C LEU A 106 19.23 -21.82 11.47
N ALA A 107 19.76 -22.29 10.34
CA ALA A 107 20.57 -23.50 10.28
C ALA A 107 21.65 -23.41 9.19
N PRO A 108 22.76 -24.16 9.30
CA PRO A 108 23.73 -24.26 8.21
C PRO A 108 23.06 -24.72 6.91
N ALA A 109 23.42 -24.11 5.77
CA ALA A 109 22.85 -24.46 4.46
C ALA A 109 22.98 -25.96 4.13
N SER A 110 23.99 -26.64 4.68
CA SER A 110 24.17 -28.09 4.54
C SER A 110 23.01 -28.94 5.10
N ARG A 111 22.13 -28.39 5.95
CA ARG A 111 20.90 -29.07 6.37
C ARG A 111 19.89 -29.20 5.22
N GLY A 112 19.85 -28.24 4.30
CA GLY A 112 18.95 -28.19 3.15
C GLY A 112 17.47 -27.93 3.50
N VAL A 113 16.92 -28.68 4.47
CA VAL A 113 15.53 -28.63 4.92
C VAL A 113 15.50 -28.57 6.44
N ILE A 114 14.62 -27.74 7.02
CA ILE A 114 14.40 -27.65 8.46
C ILE A 114 12.91 -27.58 8.79
N PRO A 115 12.45 -28.18 9.90
CA PRO A 115 11.08 -27.98 10.38
C PRO A 115 10.95 -26.58 11.00
N VAL A 116 9.86 -25.89 10.68
CA VAL A 116 9.62 -24.52 11.13
C VAL A 116 8.19 -24.30 11.61
N LEU A 117 8.05 -23.30 12.47
CA LEU A 117 6.79 -22.66 12.82
C LEU A 117 6.78 -21.24 12.24
N LEU A 118 5.77 -20.93 11.43
CA LEU A 118 5.54 -19.60 10.86
C LEU A 118 4.51 -18.84 11.69
N SER A 119 4.87 -17.65 12.15
CA SER A 119 3.95 -16.71 12.80
C SER A 119 3.90 -15.41 12.01
N ILE A 120 2.71 -14.91 11.69
CA ILE A 120 2.57 -13.63 10.97
C ILE A 120 2.88 -12.49 11.94
N ALA A 121 4.05 -11.87 11.80
CA ALA A 121 4.52 -10.79 12.67
C ALA A 121 3.93 -9.43 12.27
N SER A 122 3.70 -9.20 10.97
CA SER A 122 2.95 -8.04 10.47
C SER A 122 2.23 -8.44 9.18
N PRO A 123 0.89 -8.63 9.23
CA PRO A 123 0.13 -8.89 8.03
C PRO A 123 0.10 -7.62 7.17
N VAL A 124 0.42 -7.75 5.88
CA VAL A 124 -0.04 -6.73 4.91
C VAL A 124 -1.56 -6.92 4.80
N PRO A 125 -2.37 -5.86 4.98
CA PRO A 125 -3.80 -5.97 4.74
C PRO A 125 -4.01 -6.53 3.33
N PRO A 126 -5.08 -7.31 3.06
CA PRO A 126 -5.48 -7.64 1.70
C PRO A 126 -5.33 -6.40 0.82
N ALA A 127 -4.84 -6.52 -0.43
CA ALA A 127 -4.49 -5.35 -1.26
C ALA A 127 -5.60 -4.28 -1.32
N ARG A 128 -6.87 -4.69 -1.24
CA ARG A 128 -8.04 -3.80 -1.12
C ARG A 128 -8.08 -3.01 0.18
N ASP A 129 -7.80 -3.62 1.33
CA ASP A 129 -7.72 -2.92 2.62
C ASP A 129 -6.51 -1.98 2.66
N ALA A 130 -5.38 -2.39 2.06
CA ALA A 130 -4.21 -1.52 1.94
C ALA A 130 -4.48 -0.30 1.04
N ALA A 131 -5.11 -0.50 -0.12
CA ALA A 131 -5.51 0.59 -1.01
C ALA A 131 -6.51 1.52 -0.34
N ARG A 132 -7.51 0.97 0.38
CA ARG A 132 -8.49 1.75 1.14
C ARG A 132 -7.83 2.67 2.15
N ASP A 133 -6.95 2.11 2.99
CA ASP A 133 -6.33 2.87 4.07
C ASP A 133 -5.34 3.91 3.51
N LEU A 134 -4.61 3.60 2.43
CA LEU A 134 -3.76 4.57 1.74
C LEU A 134 -4.56 5.69 1.09
N ALA A 135 -5.67 5.36 0.42
CA ALA A 135 -6.56 6.34 -0.18
C ALA A 135 -7.18 7.27 0.87
N ALA A 136 -7.61 6.74 2.02
CA ALA A 136 -8.10 7.56 3.13
C ALA A 136 -7.03 8.53 3.65
N ARG A 137 -5.76 8.11 3.69
CA ARG A 137 -4.63 8.98 4.05
C ARG A 137 -4.35 10.05 3.01
N ILE A 138 -4.45 9.72 1.73
CA ILE A 138 -4.28 10.70 0.63
C ILE A 138 -5.34 11.80 0.73
N LEU A 139 -6.61 11.45 0.99
CA LEU A 139 -7.68 12.44 1.17
C LEU A 139 -7.46 13.38 2.37
N ALA A 140 -6.71 12.91 3.39
CA ALA A 140 -6.37 13.69 4.56
C ALA A 140 -5.03 14.45 4.42
N GLU A 141 -4.28 14.23 3.35
CA GLU A 141 -2.96 14.81 3.14
C GLU A 141 -3.08 16.18 2.46
N GLY A 142 -2.85 17.25 3.22
CA GLY A 142 -2.96 18.63 2.73
C GLY A 142 -1.93 19.04 1.68
N ARG A 143 -0.90 18.21 1.44
CA ARG A 143 0.10 18.43 0.38
C ARG A 143 -0.28 17.81 -0.96
N ILE A 144 -1.35 17.01 -1.03
CA ILE A 144 -1.84 16.40 -2.26
C ILE A 144 -3.18 17.04 -2.60
N THR A 145 -3.23 17.79 -3.70
CA THR A 145 -4.48 18.29 -4.27
C THR A 145 -4.97 17.30 -5.31
N LEU A 146 -6.20 16.79 -5.20
CA LEU A 146 -6.79 15.92 -6.21
C LEU A 146 -7.75 16.72 -7.08
N ALA A 147 -7.61 16.64 -8.40
CA ALA A 147 -8.56 17.26 -9.32
C ALA A 147 -9.97 16.68 -9.10
N THR A 148 -10.97 17.56 -9.02
CA THR A 148 -12.39 17.22 -8.86
C THR A 148 -13.14 17.17 -10.20
N GLY A 149 -12.40 17.25 -11.30
CA GLY A 149 -12.89 17.22 -12.67
C GLY A 149 -11.77 16.80 -13.62
N HIS A 150 -12.10 16.54 -14.88
CA HIS A 150 -11.13 16.17 -15.91
C HIS A 150 -10.40 17.42 -16.42
N LEU A 151 -9.08 17.30 -16.66
CA LEU A 151 -8.33 18.35 -17.36
C LEU A 151 -8.65 18.31 -18.87
N ASP A 152 -9.85 18.75 -19.27
CA ASP A 152 -10.17 19.00 -20.69
C ASP A 152 -10.03 20.49 -21.02
N PRO A 153 -9.11 20.88 -21.92
CA PRO A 153 -8.98 22.25 -22.42
C PRO A 153 -10.27 22.81 -23.07
N ARG A 154 -11.22 21.97 -23.44
CA ARG A 154 -12.50 22.34 -24.06
C ARG A 154 -13.60 22.63 -23.03
N GLY A 155 -13.39 22.28 -21.76
CA GLY A 155 -14.36 22.51 -20.67
C GLY A 155 -15.58 21.58 -20.72
N ASP A 156 -15.54 20.52 -21.52
CA ASP A 156 -16.61 19.54 -21.68
C ASP A 156 -16.44 18.37 -20.70
N ASP A 157 -16.41 18.68 -19.39
CA ASP A 157 -16.21 17.71 -18.32
C ASP A 157 -17.55 17.10 -17.86
N PRO A 158 -17.93 15.88 -18.28
CA PRO A 158 -19.15 15.25 -17.81
C PRO A 158 -18.98 14.86 -16.32
N PRO A 159 -20.02 15.06 -15.48
CA PRO A 159 -20.02 14.55 -14.11
C PRO A 159 -20.21 13.02 -14.12
N ASP A 160 -19.18 12.28 -14.54
CA ASP A 160 -19.14 10.82 -14.62
C ASP A 160 -18.54 10.18 -13.36
N GLY A 161 -18.06 11.03 -12.44
CA GLY A 161 -17.48 10.62 -11.17
C GLY A 161 -16.15 9.88 -11.34
N ALA A 162 -15.40 10.11 -12.42
CA ALA A 162 -14.09 9.50 -12.68
C ALA A 162 -12.92 10.47 -12.44
N SER A 163 -13.13 11.59 -11.75
CA SER A 163 -12.04 12.51 -11.39
C SER A 163 -11.00 11.85 -10.49
N ALA A 164 -9.78 12.42 -10.42
CA ALA A 164 -8.74 11.95 -9.50
C ALA A 164 -9.25 11.91 -8.05
N HIS A 165 -10.01 12.93 -7.63
CA HIS A 165 -10.64 12.95 -6.31
C HIS A 165 -11.63 11.80 -6.13
N ASP A 166 -12.55 11.59 -7.07
CA ASP A 166 -13.56 10.52 -6.98
C ASP A 166 -12.94 9.13 -6.95
N ASN A 167 -11.88 8.92 -7.73
CA ASN A 167 -11.13 7.66 -7.74
C ASN A 167 -10.55 7.31 -6.37
N VAL A 168 -9.91 8.27 -5.70
CA VAL A 168 -9.36 8.08 -4.35
C VAL A 168 -10.49 7.95 -3.34
N ALA A 169 -11.56 8.75 -3.45
CA ALA A 169 -12.72 8.69 -2.56
C ALA A 169 -13.45 7.34 -2.61
N ASP A 170 -13.69 6.80 -3.82
CA ASP A 170 -14.27 5.46 -3.99
C ASP A 170 -13.36 4.41 -3.36
N THR A 171 -12.05 4.48 -3.62
CA THR A 171 -11.06 3.53 -3.07
C THR A 171 -11.02 3.58 -1.55
N ALA A 172 -11.07 4.77 -0.94
CA ALA A 172 -11.12 4.97 0.52
C ALA A 172 -12.41 4.41 1.15
N GLN A 173 -13.49 4.30 0.37
CA GLN A 173 -14.73 3.62 0.76
C GLN A 173 -14.70 2.11 0.46
N GLY A 174 -13.57 1.60 -0.02
CA GLY A 174 -13.39 0.20 -0.41
C GLY A 174 -14.06 -0.16 -1.75
N ARG A 175 -14.48 0.82 -2.55
CA ARG A 175 -15.07 0.63 -3.87
C ARG A 175 -13.98 0.72 -4.96
N PRO A 176 -14.11 0.02 -6.10
CA PRO A 176 -13.25 0.25 -7.25
C PRO A 176 -13.39 1.69 -7.77
N ALA A 177 -12.30 2.27 -8.27
CA ALA A 177 -12.30 3.59 -8.91
C ALA A 177 -13.02 3.53 -10.27
N ARG A 178 -13.88 4.51 -10.57
CA ARG A 178 -14.55 4.61 -11.88
C ARG A 178 -13.57 5.11 -12.94
N ARG A 179 -13.63 4.51 -14.13
CA ARG A 179 -12.95 5.01 -15.33
C ARG A 179 -13.94 5.83 -16.15
N SER A 180 -13.51 6.98 -16.66
CA SER A 180 -14.34 7.79 -17.55
C SER A 180 -14.74 7.00 -18.81
N SER A 181 -16.01 7.13 -19.20
CA SER A 181 -16.52 6.67 -20.50
C SER A 181 -16.51 7.78 -21.57
N TYR A 182 -15.97 8.96 -21.26
CA TYR A 182 -15.92 10.09 -22.18
C TYR A 182 -14.94 9.83 -23.32
N GLY A 183 -15.21 10.37 -24.52
CA GLY A 183 -14.39 10.17 -25.71
C GLY A 183 -14.33 8.70 -26.15
N SER A 184 -13.13 8.11 -26.18
CA SER A 184 -12.89 6.69 -26.50
C SER A 184 -12.78 5.77 -25.28
N GLY A 185 -13.16 6.26 -24.10
CA GLY A 185 -13.00 5.52 -22.85
C GLY A 185 -13.91 4.28 -22.77
N GLU A 186 -13.32 3.15 -22.40
CA GLU A 186 -14.06 1.90 -22.17
C GLU A 186 -15.04 1.98 -20.98
N GLY A 187 -14.98 3.05 -20.17
CA GLY A 187 -15.72 3.17 -18.92
C GLY A 187 -15.39 2.06 -17.92
N GLY A 188 -16.31 1.78 -16.99
CA GLY A 188 -16.17 0.71 -16.02
C GLY A 188 -15.38 1.10 -14.78
N THR A 189 -14.75 0.13 -14.12
CA THR A 189 -14.04 0.37 -12.86
C THR A 189 -12.74 -0.41 -12.77
N VAL A 190 -11.83 0.07 -11.93
CA VAL A 190 -10.52 -0.54 -11.70
C VAL A 190 -10.10 -0.42 -10.24
N ALA A 191 -9.34 -1.39 -9.74
CA ALA A 191 -8.73 -1.29 -8.42
C ALA A 191 -7.43 -0.47 -8.52
N LEU A 192 -7.26 0.52 -7.63
CA LEU A 192 -6.03 1.29 -7.56
C LEU A 192 -4.92 0.49 -6.86
N SER A 193 -3.71 0.56 -7.40
CA SER A 193 -2.54 -0.13 -6.85
C SER A 193 -2.09 0.47 -5.51
N PRO A 194 -1.94 -0.35 -4.45
CA PRO A 194 -1.35 0.11 -3.19
C PRO A 194 0.08 0.66 -3.34
N ALA A 195 0.85 0.17 -4.31
CA ALA A 195 2.21 0.67 -4.55
C ALA A 195 2.19 2.09 -5.12
N MET A 196 1.32 2.33 -6.11
CA MET A 196 1.08 3.65 -6.68
C MET A 196 0.56 4.65 -5.63
N LEU A 197 -0.45 4.25 -4.83
CA LEU A 197 -1.00 5.09 -3.76
C LEU A 197 0.03 5.40 -2.67
N ARG A 198 0.94 4.46 -2.37
CA ARG A 198 2.06 4.71 -1.46
C ARG A 198 3.05 5.71 -2.07
N GLY A 199 3.36 5.58 -3.36
CA GLY A 199 4.18 6.54 -4.09
C GLY A 199 3.66 7.98 -3.96
N LEU A 200 2.34 8.20 -4.09
CA LEU A 200 1.73 9.51 -3.85
C LEU A 200 2.07 10.08 -2.45
N LEU A 201 1.89 9.28 -1.40
CA LEU A 201 2.20 9.70 -0.03
C LEU A 201 3.70 9.92 0.20
N ASP A 202 4.55 9.10 -0.42
CA ASP A 202 5.99 9.23 -0.31
C ASP A 202 6.47 10.52 -1.00
N ARG A 203 5.90 10.88 -2.15
CA ARG A 203 6.16 12.18 -2.79
C ARG A 203 5.74 13.36 -1.91
N ALA A 204 4.61 13.24 -1.21
CA ALA A 204 4.11 14.28 -0.30
C ALA A 204 5.05 14.57 0.87
N THR A 205 6.02 13.71 1.18
CA THR A 205 7.06 14.00 2.17
C THR A 205 7.96 15.16 1.77
N ALA A 206 8.12 15.42 0.46
CA ALA A 206 9.07 16.37 -0.09
C ALA A 206 8.43 17.47 -0.95
N PHE A 207 7.20 17.28 -1.44
CA PHE A 207 6.52 18.20 -2.37
C PHE A 207 5.09 18.48 -1.93
N THR A 208 4.58 19.66 -2.31
CA THR A 208 3.13 19.89 -2.44
C THR A 208 2.76 19.78 -3.90
N PHE A 209 1.73 19.04 -4.28
CA PHE A 209 1.46 18.79 -5.71
C PHE A 209 0.00 18.52 -6.02
N GLY A 210 -0.38 18.77 -7.27
CA GLY A 210 -1.71 18.49 -7.82
C GLY A 210 -1.71 17.23 -8.66
N VAL A 211 -2.65 16.32 -8.41
CA VAL A 211 -2.90 15.12 -9.19
C VAL A 211 -4.07 15.38 -10.11
N SER A 212 -3.80 15.41 -11.41
CA SER A 212 -4.79 15.66 -12.44
C SER A 212 -5.55 14.41 -12.84
N GLU A 213 -4.91 13.24 -12.79
CA GLU A 213 -5.49 11.99 -13.27
C GLU A 213 -4.98 10.78 -12.48
N ILE A 214 -5.83 9.76 -12.29
CA ILE A 214 -5.45 8.44 -11.77
C ILE A 214 -6.05 7.33 -12.64
N ALA A 215 -7.38 7.22 -12.68
CA ALA A 215 -8.10 6.24 -13.48
C ALA A 215 -9.14 6.93 -14.37
N GLY A 216 -8.72 7.38 -15.55
CA GLY A 216 -9.62 7.74 -16.65
C GLY A 216 -9.86 9.22 -16.85
N GLY A 217 -8.95 9.85 -17.58
CA GLY A 217 -9.03 11.14 -18.27
C GLY A 217 -8.51 11.03 -19.72
N SER A 218 -8.09 12.16 -20.32
CA SER A 218 -7.96 12.33 -21.78
C SER A 218 -6.82 11.52 -22.44
N HIS A 219 -7.17 10.29 -22.84
CA HIS A 219 -6.81 9.55 -24.06
C HIS A 219 -5.57 9.97 -24.88
N SER A 220 -4.39 9.57 -24.41
CA SER A 220 -3.48 8.81 -25.28
C SER A 220 -3.40 7.40 -24.74
N GLY A 221 -4.13 6.46 -25.36
CA GLY A 221 -4.12 5.07 -24.94
C GLY A 221 -2.68 4.57 -24.83
N HIS A 222 -2.27 4.17 -23.63
CA HIS A 222 -1.73 2.83 -23.36
C HIS A 222 -1.47 2.60 -21.86
N ASN A 223 -2.37 1.79 -21.30
CA ASN A 223 -2.10 0.62 -20.48
C ASN A 223 -1.82 0.72 -18.98
N ARG A 224 -1.69 1.89 -18.32
CA ARG A 224 -1.55 1.93 -16.84
C ARG A 224 -2.66 2.62 -16.08
N HIS A 225 -3.16 3.78 -16.53
CA HIS A 225 -4.33 4.42 -15.91
C HIS A 225 -5.56 3.51 -15.96
N ALA A 226 -5.79 2.87 -17.11
CA ALA A 226 -6.87 1.90 -17.30
C ALA A 226 -6.75 0.65 -16.39
N LEU A 227 -5.56 0.39 -15.84
CA LEU A 227 -5.26 -0.70 -14.91
C LEU A 227 -5.17 -0.22 -13.44
N GLY A 228 -5.38 1.07 -13.16
CA GLY A 228 -5.26 1.63 -11.81
C GLY A 228 -3.81 1.68 -11.30
N LEU A 229 -2.85 1.80 -12.22
CA LEU A 229 -1.42 1.68 -11.96
C LEU A 229 -0.64 2.99 -12.14
N ALA A 230 -1.29 4.09 -12.52
CA ALA A 230 -0.60 5.36 -12.75
C ALA A 230 -1.37 6.57 -12.22
N PHE A 231 -0.65 7.67 -12.05
CA PHE A 231 -1.19 8.99 -11.80
C PHE A 231 -0.41 10.05 -12.59
N ASP A 232 -1.08 11.16 -12.88
CA ASP A 232 -0.50 12.33 -13.51
C ASP A 232 -0.51 13.53 -12.57
N VAL A 233 0.56 14.32 -12.62
CA VAL A 233 0.77 15.51 -11.79
C VAL A 233 0.90 16.75 -12.66
N ASP A 234 0.03 17.73 -12.45
CA ASP A 234 -0.05 18.97 -13.23
C ASP A 234 0.56 20.18 -12.52
N SER A 235 0.93 20.04 -11.24
CA SER A 235 1.49 21.13 -10.44
C SER A 235 2.41 20.61 -9.33
N LEU A 236 3.50 21.34 -9.09
CA LEU A 236 4.49 21.09 -8.04
C LEU A 236 4.78 22.40 -7.29
N ASP A 237 4.76 22.34 -5.96
CA ASP A 237 4.99 23.43 -5.01
C ASP A 237 4.21 24.71 -5.36
N GLY A 238 2.96 24.53 -5.78
CA GLY A 238 2.04 25.60 -6.17
C GLY A 238 2.28 26.19 -7.56
N GLN A 239 3.20 25.63 -8.35
CA GLN A 239 3.47 26.03 -9.73
C GLN A 239 2.97 24.98 -10.72
N PRO A 240 2.36 25.37 -11.85
CA PRO A 240 1.97 24.41 -12.87
C PRO A 240 3.20 23.77 -13.55
N VAL A 241 3.06 22.51 -13.93
CA VAL A 241 4.05 21.77 -14.72
C VAL A 241 3.94 22.24 -16.18
N LEU A 242 4.75 23.23 -16.57
CA LEU A 242 4.67 23.86 -17.91
C LEU A 242 5.85 23.56 -18.83
N ARG A 243 7.02 23.20 -18.26
CA ARG A 243 8.22 22.88 -19.03
C ARG A 243 9.13 21.92 -18.27
N LEU A 244 9.52 20.81 -18.90
CA LEU A 244 10.60 19.95 -18.44
C LEU A 244 11.88 20.80 -18.28
N GLY A 245 12.42 20.90 -17.07
CA GLY A 245 13.69 21.62 -16.88
C GLY A 245 13.97 22.16 -15.48
N GLY A 246 12.98 22.29 -14.60
CA GLY A 246 13.22 22.62 -13.20
C GLY A 246 13.82 21.47 -12.40
N ASP A 247 14.52 21.79 -11.32
CA ASP A 247 15.06 20.79 -10.39
C ASP A 247 13.93 20.02 -9.68
N ALA A 248 12.78 20.66 -9.48
CA ALA A 248 11.62 20.05 -8.80
C ALA A 248 11.04 18.89 -9.61
N GLU A 249 10.75 19.09 -10.90
CA GLU A 249 10.20 18.06 -11.78
C GLU A 249 11.15 16.86 -11.89
N ARG A 250 12.45 17.11 -12.05
CA ARG A 250 13.47 16.04 -12.08
C ARG A 250 13.47 15.24 -10.78
N ARG A 251 13.52 15.92 -9.63
CA ARG A 251 13.53 15.27 -8.32
C ARG A 251 12.22 14.53 -8.03
N PHE A 252 11.10 15.05 -8.49
CA PHE A 252 9.80 14.37 -8.38
C PHE A 252 9.81 13.06 -9.18
N MET A 253 10.22 13.12 -10.45
CA MET A 253 10.32 11.96 -11.35
C MET A 253 11.31 10.92 -10.85
N ASP A 254 12.51 11.32 -10.42
CA ASP A 254 13.52 10.42 -9.84
C ASP A 254 12.99 9.77 -8.56
N GLY A 255 12.22 10.52 -7.79
CA GLY A 255 11.42 10.05 -6.69
C GLY A 255 10.46 8.92 -7.06
N CYS A 256 9.61 9.12 -8.06
CA CYS A 256 8.71 8.06 -8.55
C CYS A 256 9.49 6.79 -8.93
N ARG A 257 10.64 6.92 -9.60
CA ARG A 257 11.49 5.77 -9.97
C ARG A 257 12.05 5.07 -8.75
N ALA A 258 12.50 5.82 -7.74
CA ALA A 258 12.99 5.26 -6.48
C ALA A 258 11.90 4.49 -5.71
N ASP A 259 10.64 4.90 -5.84
CA ASP A 259 9.47 4.21 -5.26
C ASP A 259 8.97 3.03 -6.12
N GLY A 260 9.69 2.68 -7.18
CA GLY A 260 9.40 1.53 -8.03
C GLY A 260 8.47 1.79 -9.22
N ALA A 261 8.18 3.05 -9.55
CA ALA A 261 7.50 3.36 -10.81
C ALA A 261 8.39 2.93 -11.98
N THR A 262 7.87 2.07 -12.86
CA THR A 262 8.63 1.57 -14.02
C THR A 262 8.34 2.36 -15.29
N GLU A 263 7.39 3.31 -15.23
CA GLU A 263 7.06 4.22 -16.31
C GLU A 263 6.98 5.62 -15.75
N VAL A 264 7.96 6.47 -16.06
CA VAL A 264 8.00 7.85 -15.58
C VAL A 264 8.36 8.76 -16.73
N ARG A 265 7.39 9.58 -17.14
CA ARG A 265 7.45 10.42 -18.34
C ARG A 265 7.02 11.84 -18.00
N TYR A 266 7.40 12.77 -18.85
CA TYR A 266 6.83 14.10 -18.85
C TYR A 266 6.18 14.31 -20.21
N GLU A 267 4.92 14.74 -20.20
CA GLU A 267 4.07 14.80 -21.39
C GLU A 267 3.58 16.24 -21.63
N GLY A 268 4.47 17.20 -21.42
CA GLY A 268 4.23 18.63 -21.68
C GLY A 268 3.56 19.34 -20.51
N LEU A 269 2.30 19.03 -20.23
CA LEU A 269 1.54 19.73 -19.18
C LEU A 269 1.44 18.96 -17.87
N HIS A 270 1.98 17.74 -17.82
CA HIS A 270 1.98 16.91 -16.62
C HIS A 270 3.19 15.97 -16.58
N ILE A 271 3.48 15.47 -15.37
CA ILE A 271 4.39 14.36 -15.10
C ILE A 271 3.56 13.11 -14.90
N HIS A 272 3.87 12.06 -15.66
CA HIS A 272 3.25 10.75 -15.53
C HIS A 272 4.13 9.81 -14.70
N CYS A 273 3.55 9.16 -13.69
CA CYS A 273 4.21 8.11 -12.90
C CYS A 273 3.33 6.84 -12.85
N GLY A 274 3.86 5.71 -13.34
CA GLY A 274 3.16 4.43 -13.43
C GLY A 274 3.96 3.23 -12.90
N TRP A 275 3.26 2.29 -12.26
CA TRP A 275 3.75 1.03 -11.70
C TRP A 275 3.35 -0.18 -12.56
N SER A 276 4.00 -1.32 -12.35
CA SER A 276 3.73 -2.59 -13.06
C SER A 276 3.09 -3.63 -12.14
#